data_AF-A0A967L5B7-F1
#
_entry.id   AF-A0A967L5B7-F1
#
_cell.length_a   1.000
_cell.length_b   1.000
_cell.length_c   1.000
_cell.angle_alpha   90.00
_cell.angle_beta   90.00
_cell.angle_gamma   90.00
#
_symmetry.space_group_name_H-M   'P 1'
#
loop_
_entity.id
_entity.type
_entity.pdbx_description
1 polymer ?
#
loop_
_entity_poly.entity_id
_entity_poly.type
_entity_poly.pdbx_seq_one_letter_code
_entity_poly.pdbx_strand_id
1 'polypeptide(L)' 'MSVGANADLMLFDALRVGRGPSRRVFDLPAGAARLTTDAIGIHGVWINGTRVV' A
#
# COMPACT_ATOMS: atom_id res chain seq x y z
N MET A 1 6.94 -3.75 -17.54
CA MET A 1 8.01 -4.62 -17.02
C MET A 1 8.97 -4.93 -18.15
N SER A 2 10.27 -4.84 -17.92
CA SER A 2 11.31 -5.16 -18.92
C SER A 2 12.39 -6.03 -18.29
N VAL A 3 13.02 -6.87 -19.11
CA VAL A 3 14.16 -7.69 -18.66
C VAL A 3 15.29 -6.76 -18.18
N GLY A 4 15.88 -7.10 -17.03
CA GLY A 4 16.95 -6.32 -16.40
C GLY A 4 16.49 -5.19 -15.47
N ALA A 5 15.19 -4.91 -15.37
CA ALA A 5 14.66 -3.97 -14.39
C ALA A 5 14.53 -4.60 -12.99
N ASN A 6 14.52 -3.76 -11.95
CA ASN A 6 14.22 -4.19 -10.58
C ASN A 6 12.80 -4.77 -10.51
N ALA A 7 12.64 -5.83 -9.72
CA ALA A 7 11.36 -6.48 -9.49
C ALA A 7 10.51 -5.73 -8.44
N ASP A 8 10.25 -4.45 -8.71
CA ASP A 8 9.38 -3.60 -7.91
C ASP A 8 7.94 -3.71 -8.44
N LEU A 9 7.12 -4.51 -7.75
CA LEU A 9 5.83 -4.96 -8.25
C LEU A 9 4.73 -4.77 -7.22
N MET A 10 3.49 -4.60 -7.69
CA MET A 10 2.29 -4.57 -6.85
C MET A 10 1.21 -5.43 -7.50
N LEU A 11 0.72 -6.43 -6.76
CA LEU A 11 -0.36 -7.30 -7.21
C LEU A 11 -1.66 -6.88 -6.52
N PHE A 12 -2.71 -6.66 -7.30
CA PHE A 12 -4.02 -6.27 -6.80
C PHE A 12 -5.15 -6.95 -7.59
N ASP A 13 -6.31 -7.10 -6.95
CA ASP A 13 -7.55 -7.55 -7.57
C ASP A 13 -8.22 -6.37 -8.29
N ALA A 14 -8.25 -6.41 -9.62
CA ALA A 14 -8.80 -5.34 -10.44
C ALA A 14 -10.29 -5.05 -10.20
N LEU A 15 -11.07 -6.01 -9.69
CA LEU A 15 -12.50 -5.82 -9.40
C LEU A 15 -12.76 -5.25 -8.01
N ARG A 16 -11.77 -5.30 -7.12
CA ARG A 16 -11.91 -4.92 -5.70
C ARG A 16 -10.99 -3.79 -5.27
N VAL A 17 -9.96 -3.47 -6.04
CA VAL A 17 -8.96 -2.47 -5.67
C VAL A 17 -9.60 -1.12 -5.39
N GLY A 18 -9.28 -0.54 -4.23
CA GLY A 18 -9.90 0.69 -3.80
C GLY A 18 -9.36 1.21 -2.47
N ARG A 19 -9.93 2.34 -2.03
CA ARG A 19 -9.65 2.93 -0.71
C ARG A 19 -10.67 2.44 0.31
N GLY A 20 -10.21 2.09 1.50
CA GLY A 20 -11.07 1.80 2.64
C GLY A 20 -11.69 3.05 3.28
N PRO A 21 -12.45 2.87 4.36
CA PRO A 21 -13.00 3.98 5.13
C PRO A 21 -11.89 4.92 5.64
N SER A 22 -12.17 6.22 5.65
CA SER A 22 -11.26 7.22 6.22
C SER A 22 -11.36 7.24 7.74
N ARG A 23 -10.23 7.26 8.44
CA ARG A 23 -10.15 7.42 9.90
C ARG A 23 -9.08 8.44 10.27
N ARG A 24 -9.23 9.05 11.46
CA ARG A 24 -8.13 9.81 12.08
C ARG A 24 -7.28 8.88 12.93
N VAL A 25 -5.97 9.07 12.85
CA VAL A 25 -4.98 8.46 13.74
C VAL A 25 -4.10 9.57 14.33
N PHE A 26 -3.57 9.34 15.53
CA PHE A 26 -2.78 10.31 16.30
C PHE A 26 -1.35 9.77 16.50
N ASP A 27 -0.73 9.34 15.41
CA ASP A 27 0.58 8.69 15.38
C ASP A 27 1.70 9.63 14.92
N LEU A 28 1.41 10.93 14.75
CA LEU A 28 2.39 11.94 14.40
C LEU A 28 3.03 12.60 15.63
N PRO A 29 4.20 13.27 15.47
CA PRO A 29 4.86 14.01 16.54
C PRO A 29 3.91 14.98 17.25
N ALA A 30 4.14 15.16 18.57
CA ALA A 30 3.29 15.95 19.46
C ALA A 30 1.81 15.52 19.50
N GLY A 31 1.50 14.27 19.11
CA GLY A 31 0.14 13.74 19.10
C GLY A 31 -0.75 14.36 18.02
N ALA A 32 -0.16 14.92 16.96
CA ALA A 32 -0.93 15.50 15.86
C ALA A 32 -1.77 14.42 15.13
N ALA A 33 -2.93 14.83 14.64
CA ALA A 33 -3.84 13.94 13.91
C ALA A 33 -3.53 13.93 12.41
N ARG A 34 -3.63 12.76 11.77
CA ARG A 34 -3.72 12.62 10.31
C ARG A 34 -4.92 11.80 9.89
N LEU A 35 -5.49 12.12 8.72
CA LEU A 35 -6.46 11.24 8.05
C LEU A 35 -5.71 10.13 7.31
N THR A 36 -6.20 8.91 7.41
CA THR A 36 -5.64 7.74 6.73
C THR A 36 -6.75 6.80 6.27
N THR A 37 -6.44 5.97 5.27
CA THR A 37 -7.32 4.94 4.69
C THR A 37 -6.47 3.71 4.38
N ASP A 38 -7.00 2.54 4.67
CA ASP A 38 -6.34 1.28 4.32
C ASP A 38 -6.57 0.97 2.84
N ALA A 39 -5.64 0.24 2.21
CA ALA A 39 -5.83 -0.23 0.85
C ALA A 39 -6.73 -1.48 0.83
N ILE A 40 -7.65 -1.56 -0.13
CA ILE A 40 -8.49 -2.73 -0.39
C ILE A 40 -8.00 -3.42 -1.66
N GLY A 41 -8.01 -4.75 -1.68
CA GLY A 41 -7.73 -5.55 -2.87
C GLY A 41 -6.24 -5.67 -3.23
N ILE A 42 -5.33 -5.26 -2.35
CA ILE A 42 -3.89 -5.43 -2.56
C ILE A 42 -3.47 -6.80 -2.03
N HIS A 43 -2.90 -7.64 -2.89
CA HIS A 43 -2.41 -8.96 -2.52
C HIS A 43 -0.96 -8.96 -2.05
N GLY A 44 -0.16 -7.99 -2.51
CA GLY A 44 1.19 -7.81 -2.04
C GLY A 44 1.96 -6.74 -2.81
N VAL A 45 3.05 -6.31 -2.19
CA VAL A 45 4.03 -5.39 -2.78
C VAL A 45 5.41 -6.03 -2.66
N TRP A 46 6.19 -5.96 -3.74
CA TRP A 46 7.56 -6.43 -3.79
C TRP A 46 8.49 -5.26 -4.06
N ILE A 47 9.62 -5.25 -3.36
CA ILE A 47 10.73 -4.33 -3.60
C ILE A 47 11.96 -5.19 -3.87
N ASN A 48 12.61 -4.99 -5.01
CA ASN A 48 13.73 -5.82 -5.49
C ASN A 48 13.42 -7.32 -5.39
N GLY A 49 12.18 -7.73 -5.69
CA GLY A 49 11.73 -9.12 -5.65
C GLY A 49 11.41 -9.67 -4.24
N THR A 50 11.62 -8.89 -3.18
CA THR A 50 11.25 -9.29 -1.81
C THR A 50 9.87 -8.74 -1.46
N ARG A 51 8.97 -9.61 -1.00
CA ARG A 51 7.62 -9.20 -0.58
C ARG A 51 7.69 -8.45 0.75
N VAL A 52 7.10 -7.26 0.81
CA VAL A 52 7.11 -6.37 2.00
C VAL A 52 5.72 -6.08 2.58
N VAL A 53 4.66 -6.41 1.83
CA VAL A 53 3.24 -6.35 2.23
C VAL A 53 2.56 -7.63 1.79
#